data_AF-X1QK09-F1
#
_entry.id   AF-X1QK09-F1
#
_cell.length_a   1.000
_cell.length_b   1.000
_cell.length_c   1.000
_cell.angle_alpha   90.00
_cell.angle_beta   90.00
_cell.angle_gamma   90.00
#
_symmetry.space_group_name_H-M   'P 1'
#
loop_
_entity.id
_entity.type
_entity.pdbx_description
1 polymer ?
#
loop_
_entity_poly.entity_id
_entity_poly.type
_entity_poly.pdbx_seq_one_letter_code
_entity_poly.pdbx_strand_id
1 'polypeptide(L)'
;MNITTGIAGEGFDVIPPIVMVVQNLCTVMGGTELASLSVQIESDAENIKSYAFSLPNGDKLLALWTDGVAVDDDPGIEATLTLPGFSAQKVVGIDVLNGFEQELVTSTKDGNIVINNLLVKDYPIILRFSER
;
A
#
# COMPACT_ATOMS: atom_id res chain seq x y z
N MET A 1 24.35 -5.96 26.76
CA MET A 1 22.93 -5.59 26.59
C MET A 1 22.45 -6.30 25.34
N ASN A 2 21.74 -7.42 25.50
CA ASN A 2 21.16 -8.16 24.37
C ASN A 2 19.77 -7.60 24.13
N ILE A 3 19.62 -6.81 23.06
CA ILE A 3 18.30 -6.44 22.57
C ILE A 3 17.91 -7.50 21.55
N THR A 4 17.00 -8.39 21.95
CA THR A 4 16.29 -9.25 21.00
C THR A 4 15.22 -8.39 20.35
N THR A 5 15.22 -8.26 19.01
CA THR A 5 14.07 -7.74 18.25
C THR A 5 13.03 -8.85 18.15
N GLY A 6 12.44 -9.20 19.28
CA GLY A 6 11.26 -10.06 19.37
C GLY A 6 10.10 -9.16 19.72
N ILE A 7 9.01 -9.24 18.95
CA ILE A 7 7.73 -8.66 19.35
C ILE A 7 7.35 -9.35 20.66
N ALA A 8 7.32 -8.60 21.75
CA ALA A 8 7.03 -9.12 23.06
C ALA A 8 5.56 -9.60 23.12
N GLY A 9 5.36 -10.85 23.53
CA GLY A 9 4.06 -11.32 24.03
C GLY A 9 3.33 -12.30 23.10
N GLU A 10 3.18 -13.52 23.62
CA GLU A 10 2.08 -14.46 23.38
C GLU A 10 1.76 -14.88 21.94
N GLY A 11 2.38 -15.99 21.50
CA GLY A 11 1.71 -16.96 20.62
C GLY A 11 1.24 -16.46 19.25
N PHE A 12 1.84 -15.42 18.66
CA PHE A 12 1.49 -15.02 17.29
C PHE A 12 1.79 -16.10 16.25
N ASP A 13 2.72 -17.01 16.54
CA ASP A 13 3.00 -18.23 15.76
C ASP A 13 1.75 -19.12 15.56
N VAL A 14 0.69 -18.91 16.36
CA VAL A 14 -0.60 -19.63 16.31
C VAL A 14 -1.81 -18.72 16.05
N ILE A 15 -1.62 -17.45 15.64
CA ILE A 15 -2.71 -16.56 15.18
C ILE A 15 -2.61 -16.46 13.64
N PRO A 16 -3.35 -17.30 12.89
CA PRO A 16 -3.19 -17.41 11.44
C PRO A 16 -3.26 -16.08 10.66
N PRO A 17 -4.15 -15.12 11.03
CA PRO A 17 -4.21 -13.84 10.33
C PRO A 17 -2.90 -13.03 10.37
N ILE A 18 -2.25 -12.90 11.54
CA ILE A 18 -1.07 -12.03 11.68
C ILE A 18 0.15 -12.61 10.98
N VAL A 19 0.35 -13.93 11.07
CA VAL A 19 1.43 -14.61 10.32
C VAL A 19 1.27 -14.36 8.83
N MET A 20 0.04 -14.41 8.32
CA MET A 20 -0.25 -14.13 6.91
C MET A 20 0.06 -12.69 6.53
N VAL A 21 -0.37 -11.70 7.32
CA VAL A 21 -0.08 -10.28 7.02
C VAL A 21 1.42 -10.02 6.99
N VAL A 22 2.18 -10.53 7.96
CA VAL A 22 3.63 -10.37 8.00
C VAL A 22 4.29 -11.04 6.79
N GLN A 23 3.86 -12.25 6.42
CA GLN A 23 4.36 -12.94 5.23
C GLN A 23 4.04 -12.17 3.94
N ASN A 24 2.82 -11.65 3.81
CA ASN A 24 2.39 -10.85 2.66
C ASN A 24 3.23 -9.58 2.54
N LEU A 25 3.42 -8.85 3.64
CA LEU A 25 4.29 -7.68 3.68
C LEU A 25 5.74 -8.03 3.32
N CYS A 26 6.33 -9.08 3.91
CA CYS A 26 7.68 -9.51 3.56
C CYS A 26 7.82 -9.90 2.08
N THR A 27 6.78 -10.52 1.50
CA THR A 27 6.75 -10.90 0.09
C THR A 27 6.68 -9.68 -0.83
N VAL A 28 5.79 -8.74 -0.53
CA VAL A 28 5.60 -7.52 -1.34
C VAL A 28 6.79 -6.57 -1.22
N MET A 29 7.37 -6.44 -0.02
CA MET A 29 8.45 -5.50 0.28
C MET A 29 9.86 -6.08 0.09
N GLY A 30 9.97 -7.31 -0.43
CA GLY A 30 11.23 -8.00 -0.60
C GLY A 30 12.21 -7.24 -1.49
N GLY A 31 13.33 -6.79 -0.92
CA GLY A 31 14.39 -6.09 -1.65
C GLY A 31 14.02 -4.68 -2.09
N THR A 32 12.97 -4.08 -1.54
CA THR A 32 12.59 -2.70 -1.87
C THR A 32 13.51 -1.68 -1.23
N GLU A 33 13.72 -0.57 -1.92
CA GLU A 33 14.38 0.62 -1.38
C GLU A 33 13.40 1.80 -1.33
N LEU A 34 13.58 2.70 -0.36
CA LEU A 34 12.77 3.91 -0.26
C LEU A 34 12.91 4.72 -1.56
N ALA A 35 11.79 5.24 -2.05
CA ALA A 35 11.75 6.01 -3.27
C ALA A 35 10.97 7.32 -3.08
N SER A 36 11.29 8.29 -3.92
CA SER A 36 10.47 9.49 -4.08
C SER A 36 9.50 9.26 -5.22
N LEU A 37 8.20 9.36 -4.94
CA LEU A 37 7.13 9.34 -5.92
C LEU A 37 6.21 10.52 -5.63
N SER A 38 5.97 11.37 -6.64
CA SER A 38 5.01 12.46 -6.50
C SER A 38 3.61 11.88 -6.56
N VAL A 39 2.87 11.97 -5.46
CA VAL A 39 1.48 11.57 -5.37
C VAL A 39 0.67 12.72 -4.80
N GLN A 40 -0.43 13.05 -5.46
CA GLN A 40 -1.45 13.96 -4.98
C GLN A 40 -2.65 13.12 -4.57
N ILE A 41 -3.11 13.33 -3.34
CA ILE A 41 -4.19 12.54 -2.73
C ILE A 41 -5.34 13.50 -2.42
N GLU A 42 -6.48 13.28 -3.06
CA GLU A 42 -7.72 14.00 -2.78
C GLU A 42 -8.67 13.04 -2.06
N SER A 43 -9.03 13.33 -0.82
CA SER A 43 -9.89 12.48 0.01
C SER A 43 -10.50 13.28 1.15
N ASP A 44 -11.62 12.80 1.68
CA ASP A 44 -12.21 13.28 2.93
C ASP A 44 -11.46 12.77 4.18
N ALA A 45 -10.51 11.84 4.03
CA ALA A 45 -9.70 11.35 5.13
C ALA A 45 -8.61 12.37 5.53
N GLU A 46 -8.56 12.72 6.82
CA GLU A 46 -7.66 13.79 7.31
C GLU A 46 -6.19 13.36 7.44
N ASN A 47 -5.92 12.08 7.74
CA ASN A 47 -4.60 11.61 8.18
C ASN A 47 -4.02 10.50 7.29
N ILE A 48 -4.07 10.64 5.97
CA ILE A 48 -3.49 9.64 5.08
C ILE A 48 -1.95 9.64 5.19
N LYS A 49 -1.37 8.47 5.48
CA LYS A 49 0.06 8.20 5.34
C LYS A 49 0.31 7.57 3.99
N SER A 50 1.42 7.96 3.36
CA SER A 50 1.87 7.32 2.14
C SER A 50 3.39 7.26 2.07
N TYR A 51 3.91 6.13 1.59
CA TYR A 51 5.34 5.88 1.43
C TYR A 51 5.59 5.15 0.12
N ALA A 52 6.56 5.63 -0.64
CA ALA A 52 6.89 5.05 -1.93
C ALA A 52 8.19 4.25 -1.87
N PHE A 53 8.25 3.18 -2.64
CA PHE A 53 9.40 2.29 -2.72
C PHE A 53 9.68 1.88 -4.17
N SER A 54 10.91 1.48 -4.44
CA SER A 54 11.32 0.88 -5.72
C SER A 54 11.63 -0.59 -5.51
N LEU A 55 11.11 -1.43 -6.41
CA LEU A 55 11.50 -2.84 -6.50
C LEU A 55 12.76 -3.00 -7.37
N PRO A 56 13.55 -4.06 -7.19
CA PRO A 56 14.75 -4.32 -7.99
C PRO A 56 14.51 -4.45 -9.50
N ASN A 57 13.29 -4.78 -9.91
CA ASN A 57 12.90 -4.89 -11.33
C ASN A 57 12.54 -3.53 -11.97
N GLY A 58 12.53 -2.43 -11.19
CA GLY A 58 12.20 -1.09 -11.65
C GLY A 58 10.78 -0.63 -11.28
N ASP A 59 9.88 -1.56 -10.92
CA ASP A 59 8.51 -1.24 -10.52
C ASP A 59 8.49 -0.33 -9.28
N LYS A 60 7.41 0.45 -9.14
CA LYS A 60 7.18 1.28 -7.94
C LYS A 60 6.10 0.68 -7.07
N LEU A 61 6.28 0.80 -5.76
CA LEU A 61 5.25 0.54 -4.77
C LEU A 61 4.85 1.84 -4.09
N LEU A 62 3.57 1.98 -3.77
CA LEU A 62 3.06 3.02 -2.89
C LEU A 62 2.24 2.34 -1.79
N ALA A 63 2.73 2.38 -0.56
CA ALA A 63 1.93 2.03 0.60
C ALA A 63 1.09 3.24 1.01
N LEU A 64 -0.21 3.04 1.28
CA LEU A 64 -1.08 4.08 1.83
C LEU A 64 -2.12 3.54 2.82
N TRP A 65 -2.47 4.34 3.83
CA TRP A 65 -3.52 4.05 4.83
C TRP A 65 -3.90 5.31 5.59
N THR A 66 -4.99 5.28 6.35
CA THR A 66 -5.36 6.33 7.30
C THR A 66 -4.70 6.10 8.66
N ASP A 67 -3.98 7.10 9.17
CA ASP A 67 -3.39 7.10 10.51
C ASP A 67 -4.43 7.61 11.51
N GLY A 68 -5.34 6.71 11.86
CA GLY A 68 -6.45 6.94 12.76
C GLY A 68 -6.69 5.76 13.70
N VAL A 69 -7.79 5.83 14.46
CA VAL A 69 -8.22 4.71 15.29
C VAL A 69 -8.77 3.63 14.37
N ALA A 70 -8.17 2.45 14.41
CA ALA A 70 -8.65 1.32 13.63
C ALA A 70 -10.05 0.89 14.08
N VAL A 71 -10.89 0.50 13.13
CA VAL A 71 -12.27 0.08 13.34
C VAL A 71 -12.51 -1.31 12.77
N ASP A 72 -13.37 -2.09 13.42
CA ASP A 72 -13.78 -3.38 12.87
C ASP A 72 -14.56 -3.18 11.56
N ASP A 73 -14.31 -4.06 10.58
CA ASP A 73 -14.93 -4.04 9.26
C ASP A 73 -14.83 -2.68 8.55
N ASP A 74 -13.64 -2.05 8.59
CA ASP A 74 -13.40 -0.74 7.98
C ASP A 74 -13.90 -0.69 6.51
N PRO A 75 -14.89 0.15 6.19
CA PRO A 75 -15.36 0.31 4.81
C PRO A 75 -14.28 0.96 3.93
N GLY A 76 -13.33 1.68 4.53
CA GLY A 76 -12.38 2.54 3.84
C GLY A 76 -13.00 3.87 3.43
N ILE A 77 -12.14 4.84 3.16
CA ILE A 77 -12.53 6.18 2.72
C ILE A 77 -12.11 6.34 1.26
N GLU A 78 -13.02 6.81 0.41
CA GLU A 78 -12.71 7.04 -1.00
C GLU A 78 -11.64 8.13 -1.17
N ALA A 79 -10.72 7.88 -2.08
CA ALA A 79 -9.69 8.81 -2.48
C ALA A 79 -9.47 8.77 -3.99
N THR A 80 -9.07 9.91 -4.53
CA THR A 80 -8.52 10.01 -5.87
C THR A 80 -7.01 10.24 -5.76
N LEU A 81 -6.24 9.37 -6.41
CA LEU A 81 -4.79 9.51 -6.51
C LEU A 81 -4.42 10.03 -7.89
N THR A 82 -3.62 11.10 -7.92
CA THR A 82 -2.98 11.58 -9.14
C THR A 82 -1.47 11.44 -8.99
N LEU A 83 -0.82 10.80 -9.97
CA LEU A 83 0.64 10.65 -10.05
C LEU A 83 1.17 11.52 -11.20
N PRO A 84 1.70 12.72 -10.89
CA PRO A 84 2.11 13.67 -11.92
C PRO A 84 3.35 13.20 -12.69
N GLY A 85 3.30 13.27 -14.03
CA GLY A 85 4.43 12.93 -14.89
C GLY A 85 4.95 11.49 -14.75
N PHE A 86 4.10 10.58 -14.24
CA PHE A 86 4.42 9.18 -14.03
C PHE A 86 3.64 8.30 -15.00
N SER A 87 4.32 7.31 -15.58
CA SER A 87 3.72 6.28 -16.44
C SER A 87 3.73 4.93 -15.77
N ALA A 88 2.78 4.09 -16.15
CA ALA A 88 2.70 2.68 -15.81
C ALA A 88 1.74 2.03 -16.81
N GLN A 89 2.04 0.81 -17.24
CA GLN A 89 1.13 0.02 -18.06
C GLN A 89 0.02 -0.60 -17.22
N LYS A 90 0.33 -0.92 -15.97
CA LYS A 90 -0.59 -1.59 -15.06
C LYS A 90 -0.40 -1.10 -13.63
N VAL A 91 -1.51 -0.97 -12.93
CA VAL A 91 -1.54 -0.68 -11.49
C VAL A 91 -2.34 -1.75 -10.77
N VAL A 92 -1.74 -2.36 -9.76
CA VAL A 92 -2.36 -3.42 -8.94
C VAL A 92 -2.44 -2.94 -7.50
N GLY A 93 -3.64 -2.96 -6.91
CA GLY A 93 -3.85 -2.84 -5.47
C GLY A 93 -3.66 -4.21 -4.81
N ILE A 94 -2.92 -4.23 -3.71
CA ILE A 94 -2.62 -5.43 -2.93
C ILE A 94 -3.11 -5.17 -1.51
N ASP A 95 -4.07 -5.98 -1.07
CA ASP A 95 -4.54 -5.99 0.31
C ASP A 95 -3.72 -7.03 1.08
N VAL A 96 -2.81 -6.56 1.95
CA VAL A 96 -1.93 -7.45 2.73
C VAL A 96 -2.63 -8.12 3.91
N LEU A 97 -3.76 -7.57 4.36
CA LEU A 97 -4.56 -8.15 5.44
C LEU A 97 -5.35 -9.36 4.93
N ASN A 98 -5.98 -9.22 3.77
CA ASN A 98 -6.83 -10.24 3.16
C ASN A 98 -6.12 -11.10 2.10
N GLY A 99 -4.91 -10.72 1.69
CA GLY A 99 -4.04 -11.51 0.83
C GLY A 99 -4.50 -11.61 -0.63
N PHE A 100 -5.16 -10.57 -1.16
CA PHE A 100 -5.59 -10.54 -2.56
C PHE A 100 -4.97 -9.38 -3.35
N GLU A 101 -4.90 -9.55 -4.66
CA GLU A 101 -4.48 -8.53 -5.62
C GLU A 101 -5.65 -8.18 -6.55
N GLN A 102 -5.78 -6.89 -6.88
CA GLN A 102 -6.78 -6.38 -7.81
C GLN A 102 -6.14 -5.38 -8.77
N GLU A 103 -6.31 -5.61 -10.08
CA GLU A 103 -5.94 -4.60 -11.07
C GLU A 103 -6.88 -3.40 -10.99
N LEU A 104 -6.31 -2.21 -10.87
CA LEU A 104 -7.06 -0.97 -10.72
C LEU A 104 -7.36 -0.35 -12.08
N VAL A 105 -8.56 0.19 -12.21
CA VAL A 105 -8.92 1.00 -13.37
C VAL A 105 -8.22 2.35 -13.25
N THR A 106 -7.34 2.65 -14.19
CA THR A 106 -6.63 3.93 -14.25
C THR A 106 -7.01 4.71 -15.49
N SER A 107 -6.81 6.02 -15.44
CA SER A 107 -6.93 6.90 -16.60
C SER A 107 -5.70 7.78 -16.73
N THR A 108 -5.35 8.16 -17.95
CA THR A 108 -4.28 9.12 -18.21
C THR A 108 -4.90 10.47 -18.55
N LYS A 109 -4.54 11.52 -17.80
CA LYS A 109 -4.95 12.91 -18.05
C LYS A 109 -3.73 13.80 -18.01
N ASP A 110 -3.47 14.53 -19.10
CA ASP A 110 -2.35 15.47 -19.23
C ASP A 110 -0.97 14.88 -18.84
N GLY A 111 -0.73 13.60 -19.14
CA GLY A 111 0.51 12.89 -18.81
C GLY A 111 0.60 12.37 -17.36
N ASN A 112 -0.49 12.45 -16.61
CA ASN A 112 -0.60 11.94 -15.24
C ASN A 112 -1.44 10.66 -15.21
N ILE A 113 -1.09 9.72 -14.34
CA ILE A 113 -1.99 8.62 -13.98
C ILE A 113 -2.98 9.12 -12.92
N VAL A 114 -4.26 8.83 -13.13
CA VAL A 114 -5.34 9.10 -12.18
C VAL A 114 -6.06 7.81 -11.83
N ILE A 115 -6.12 7.52 -10.53
CA ILE A 115 -6.86 6.39 -9.94
C ILE A 115 -8.03 7.00 -9.16
N ASN A 116 -9.25 6.74 -9.60
CA ASN A 116 -10.45 7.24 -8.93
C ASN A 116 -11.03 6.15 -8.01
N ASN A 117 -11.79 6.58 -7.00
CA ASN A 117 -12.57 5.70 -6.12
C ASN A 117 -11.71 4.62 -5.45
N LEU A 118 -10.46 4.93 -5.10
CA LEU A 118 -9.61 4.04 -4.32
C LEU A 118 -10.10 4.07 -2.88
N LEU A 119 -10.41 2.92 -2.30
CA LEU A 119 -10.74 2.82 -0.88
C LEU A 119 -9.46 2.77 -0.05
N VAL A 120 -9.17 3.84 0.69
CA VAL A 120 -8.05 3.89 1.63
C VAL A 120 -8.51 3.31 2.96
N LYS A 121 -7.81 2.27 3.42
CA LYS A 121 -8.11 1.56 4.67
C LYS A 121 -7.37 2.16 5.86
N ASP A 122 -7.79 1.78 7.06
CA ASP A 122 -7.08 2.02 8.32
C ASP A 122 -5.85 1.11 8.54
N TYR A 123 -5.57 0.22 7.58
CA TYR A 123 -4.35 -0.57 7.47
C TYR A 123 -3.68 -0.37 6.10
N PRO A 124 -2.38 -0.70 5.97
CA PRO A 124 -1.65 -0.52 4.72
C PRO A 124 -2.28 -1.30 3.56
N ILE A 125 -2.64 -0.58 2.50
CA ILE A 125 -2.81 -1.15 1.16
C ILE A 125 -1.61 -0.77 0.31
N ILE A 126 -1.17 -1.67 -0.58
CA ILE A 126 0.00 -1.43 -1.43
C ILE A 126 -0.44 -1.33 -2.89
N LEU A 127 -0.07 -0.25 -3.55
CA LEU A 127 -0.23 -0.12 -5.00
C LEU A 127 1.10 -0.45 -5.68
N ARG A 128 1.08 -1.40 -6.61
CA ARG A 128 2.23 -1.73 -7.48
C ARG A 128 1.99 -1.16 -8.87
N PHE A 129 2.96 -0.37 -9.34
CA PHE A 129 2.98 0.23 -10.67
C PHE A 129 4.04 -0.47 -11.51
N SER A 130 3.64 -1.12 -12.61
CA SER A 130 4.56 -1.79 -13.53
C SER A 130 4.61 -1.10 -14.90
N GLU A 131 5.81 -1.04 -15.46
CA GLU A 131 6.08 -0.52 -16.81
C GLU A 131 6.07 -1.62 -17.89
N ARG A 132 5.76 -2.86 -17.49
CA ARG A 132 5.65 -4.06 -18.33
C ARG A 132 4.35 -4.81 -18.07
#